data_AF-A0A660PWR5-F1
#
_entry.id   AF-A0A660PWR5-F1
#
_cell.length_a   1.000
_cell.length_b   1.000
_cell.length_c   1.000
_cell.angle_alpha   90.00
_cell.angle_beta   90.00
_cell.angle_gamma   90.00
#
_symmetry.space_group_name_H-M   'P 1'
#
loop_
_entity.id
_entity.type
_entity.pdbx_description
1 polymer ?
#
loop_
_entity_poly.entity_id
_entity_poly.type
_entity_poly.pdbx_seq_one_letter_code
_entity_poly.pdbx_strand_id
1 'polypeptide(L)'
;MMERKPVMKKMLVPMLTLLIAAVCVLPLQAQDCCVGRTGNTDCDPTQAVDGSDLSVLIDHLFINLTPLCCEEEAEMDGLPEISGGDLSVLINHLFITYDSLPFCGTASPSGSFLSRVGCKEFTQSKDDTPSNQDCIKYDYDGVGTLSFSHINAGFNCCTDVAFDITIEDNLINIVPAESGEFCYCLCLFDVELEIVNLPPGEYTIAVTEPCLIEGDEPMVFTADLSEATTGEYCLLREHYPWNVLTNSPSGSMTGITGCKSFPPGEKDGTPPDQDCIEWNFNGSGLLELKHVNAGFNCCPELDFVITIEGDVITIEEIEIEGLCDCLCLFDIDFEIVNVTPGMYQIVVIEPYAQYPDEDPLEFMIDLTSTPAGSYCVQRGHYPWGQQ
;
A
#
# COMPACT_ATOMS: atom_id res chain seq x y z
N MET A 1 95.52 -64.29 -13.55
CA MET A 1 95.74 -63.52 -12.30
C MET A 1 94.42 -63.44 -11.58
N MET A 2 94.36 -64.00 -10.37
CA MET A 2 93.15 -64.20 -9.59
C MET A 2 92.68 -62.89 -8.94
N GLU A 3 91.42 -62.52 -9.18
CA GLU A 3 90.69 -61.52 -8.40
C GLU A 3 90.48 -62.02 -6.95
N ARG A 4 90.86 -61.18 -5.97
CA ARG A 4 90.43 -61.34 -4.57
C ARG A 4 89.36 -60.30 -4.26
N LYS A 5 88.15 -60.78 -3.96
CA LYS A 5 87.05 -59.99 -3.40
C LYS A 5 87.36 -59.56 -1.95
N PRO A 6 87.12 -58.30 -1.57
CA PRO A 6 87.13 -57.90 -0.17
C PRO A 6 85.77 -58.19 0.51
N VAL A 7 85.87 -58.68 1.74
CA VAL A 7 84.76 -59.02 2.64
C VAL A 7 84.26 -57.75 3.32
N MET A 8 83.01 -57.34 3.08
CA MET A 8 82.33 -56.29 3.84
C MET A 8 81.66 -56.88 5.09
N LYS A 9 82.08 -56.42 6.26
CA LYS A 9 81.43 -56.67 7.56
C LYS A 9 80.06 -56.00 7.60
N LYS A 10 79.01 -56.78 7.85
CA LYS A 10 77.69 -56.29 8.24
C LYS A 10 77.77 -55.62 9.62
N MET A 11 77.55 -54.31 9.69
CA MET A 11 77.18 -53.62 10.92
C MET A 11 75.66 -53.71 11.07
N LEU A 12 75.20 -54.36 12.14
CA LEU A 12 73.82 -54.30 12.60
C LEU A 12 73.56 -52.90 13.16
N VAL A 13 72.66 -52.16 12.53
CA VAL A 13 72.04 -50.96 13.11
C VAL A 13 70.71 -51.41 13.73
N PRO A 14 70.39 -51.05 14.98
CA PRO A 14 69.09 -51.37 15.56
C PRO A 14 68.02 -50.53 14.85
N MET A 15 67.11 -51.22 14.19
CA MET A 15 65.92 -50.66 13.56
C MET A 15 64.96 -50.25 14.68
N LEU A 16 65.00 -48.98 15.06
CA LEU A 16 64.02 -48.36 15.94
C LEU A 16 62.74 -48.15 15.12
N THR A 17 61.79 -49.06 15.30
CA THR A 17 60.47 -49.01 14.66
C THR A 17 59.69 -47.83 15.26
N LEU A 18 59.66 -46.71 14.52
CA LEU A 18 58.81 -45.57 14.81
C LEU A 18 57.36 -45.94 14.46
N LEU A 19 56.55 -46.24 15.49
CA LEU A 19 55.10 -46.33 15.38
C LEU A 19 54.57 -44.91 15.11
N ILE A 20 54.43 -44.55 13.83
CA ILE A 20 53.66 -43.38 13.42
C ILE A 20 52.19 -43.77 13.60
N ALA A 21 51.61 -43.39 14.72
CA ALA A 21 50.16 -43.36 14.87
C ALA A 21 49.64 -42.36 13.83
N ALA A 22 49.02 -42.87 12.77
CA ALA A 22 48.21 -42.06 11.88
C ALA A 22 47.05 -41.52 12.72
N VAL A 23 47.22 -40.32 13.25
CA VAL A 23 46.12 -39.52 13.80
C VAL A 23 45.23 -39.25 12.60
N CYS A 24 44.17 -40.04 12.51
CA CYS A 24 43.08 -39.82 11.58
C CYS A 24 42.45 -38.49 12.01
N VAL A 25 42.84 -37.40 11.35
CA VAL A 25 42.13 -36.13 11.42
C VAL A 25 40.78 -36.41 10.80
N LEU A 26 39.81 -36.76 11.64
CA LEU A 26 38.42 -36.84 11.21
C LEU A 26 38.06 -35.44 10.70
N PRO A 27 37.45 -35.31 9.51
CA PRO A 27 36.93 -34.03 9.06
C PRO A 27 35.99 -33.53 10.15
N LEU A 28 36.28 -32.34 10.67
CA LEU A 28 35.35 -31.61 11.51
C LEU A 28 34.06 -31.56 10.69
N GLN A 29 33.04 -32.30 11.14
CA GLN A 29 31.73 -32.18 10.50
C GLN A 29 31.38 -30.71 10.58
N ALA A 30 31.00 -30.11 9.45
CA ALA A 30 30.39 -28.79 9.43
C ALA A 30 29.15 -28.90 10.33
N GLN A 31 29.36 -28.56 11.60
CA GLN A 31 28.33 -28.42 12.59
C GLN A 31 27.59 -27.16 12.14
N ASP A 32 26.27 -27.26 11.91
CA ASP A 32 25.45 -26.12 11.56
C ASP A 32 25.80 -24.99 12.53
N CYS A 33 26.45 -23.95 12.01
CA CYS A 33 27.27 -23.08 12.86
C CYS A 33 26.44 -22.03 13.60
N CYS A 34 25.19 -21.87 13.20
CA CYS A 34 24.22 -20.98 13.79
C CYS A 34 23.01 -21.82 14.24
N VAL A 35 22.78 -21.92 15.56
CA VAL A 35 21.65 -22.68 16.11
C VAL A 35 20.70 -21.77 16.89
N GLY A 36 19.49 -21.60 16.36
CA GLY A 36 18.48 -20.75 17.00
C GLY A 36 18.62 -19.31 16.53
N ARG A 37 19.14 -18.43 17.39
CA ARG A 37 19.29 -17.00 17.09
C ARG A 37 20.75 -16.64 16.82
N THR A 38 20.96 -15.61 16.02
CA THR A 38 22.27 -15.01 15.80
C THR A 38 22.77 -14.35 17.10
N GLY A 39 24.05 -13.96 17.11
CA GLY A 39 24.68 -13.22 18.21
C GLY A 39 25.74 -13.99 19.00
N ASN A 40 25.78 -15.32 18.93
CA ASN A 40 26.71 -16.17 19.70
C ASN A 40 28.12 -16.29 19.04
N THR A 41 28.68 -15.15 18.64
CA THR A 41 29.92 -15.05 17.86
C THR A 41 31.16 -15.70 18.49
N ASP A 42 31.16 -16.01 19.79
CA ASP A 42 32.25 -16.73 20.46
C ASP A 42 32.08 -18.27 20.50
N CYS A 43 30.98 -18.78 19.93
CA CYS A 43 30.60 -20.19 19.91
C CYS A 43 30.47 -20.82 21.30
N ASP A 44 29.85 -20.11 22.24
CA ASP A 44 29.47 -20.70 23.51
C ASP A 44 28.57 -21.94 23.27
N PRO A 45 28.93 -23.12 23.80
CA PRO A 45 28.15 -24.35 23.61
C PRO A 45 26.75 -24.30 24.24
N THR A 46 26.47 -23.30 25.07
CA THR A 46 25.15 -23.02 25.66
C THR A 46 24.30 -22.07 24.80
N GLN A 47 24.86 -21.51 23.71
CA GLN A 47 24.20 -20.56 22.81
C GLN A 47 23.74 -19.28 23.54
N ALA A 48 24.47 -18.89 24.59
CA ALA A 48 24.20 -17.68 25.33
C ALA A 48 24.82 -16.50 24.58
N VAL A 49 24.04 -15.42 24.41
CA VAL A 49 24.55 -14.16 23.86
C VAL A 49 24.89 -13.23 25.01
N ASP A 50 26.17 -12.88 25.18
CA ASP A 50 26.66 -12.04 26.27
C ASP A 50 27.83 -11.11 25.87
N GLY A 51 28.51 -10.52 26.86
CA GLY A 51 29.61 -9.58 26.62
C GLY A 51 30.85 -10.21 25.99
N SER A 52 30.96 -11.54 26.01
CA SER A 52 32.04 -12.31 25.38
C SER A 52 31.88 -12.28 23.87
N ASP A 53 30.67 -12.45 23.36
CA ASP A 53 30.33 -12.29 21.94
C ASP A 53 30.67 -10.88 21.45
N LEU A 54 30.25 -9.87 22.21
CA LEU A 54 30.58 -8.48 21.87
C LEU A 54 32.09 -8.27 21.74
N SER A 55 32.87 -8.88 22.63
CA SER A 55 34.33 -8.78 22.61
C SER A 55 34.93 -9.47 21.38
N VAL A 56 34.41 -10.64 20.99
CA VAL A 56 34.84 -11.38 19.81
C VAL A 56 34.49 -10.64 18.52
N LEU A 57 33.27 -10.11 18.41
CA LEU A 57 32.85 -9.36 17.24
C LEU A 57 33.65 -8.06 17.06
N ILE A 58 33.97 -7.35 18.16
CA ILE A 58 34.87 -6.18 18.10
C ILE A 58 36.28 -6.57 17.65
N ASP A 59 36.80 -7.70 18.14
CA ASP A 59 38.12 -8.19 17.75
C ASP A 59 38.19 -8.53 16.25
N HIS A 60 37.13 -9.19 15.75
CA HIS A 60 36.93 -9.51 14.35
C HIS A 60 36.83 -8.27 13.45
N LEU A 61 36.10 -7.23 13.88
CA LEU A 61 35.87 -6.06 13.04
C LEU A 61 37.01 -5.03 13.08
N PHE A 62 37.69 -4.85 14.23
CA PHE A 62 38.52 -3.66 14.45
C PHE A 62 39.92 -3.90 14.98
N ILE A 63 40.18 -4.99 15.71
CA ILE A 63 41.44 -5.15 16.44
C ILE A 63 42.39 -6.10 15.71
N ASN A 64 42.04 -7.38 15.62
CA ASN A 64 42.93 -8.41 15.10
C ASN A 64 42.40 -9.06 13.80
N LEU A 65 41.15 -8.82 13.43
CA LEU A 65 40.50 -9.48 12.28
C LEU A 65 40.49 -11.01 12.42
N THR A 66 40.32 -11.50 13.66
CA THR A 66 40.28 -12.92 13.98
C THR A 66 39.06 -13.54 13.28
N PRO A 67 39.22 -14.59 12.46
CA PRO A 67 38.08 -15.25 11.84
C PRO A 67 37.08 -15.74 12.87
N LEU A 68 35.79 -15.55 12.61
CA LEU A 68 34.72 -16.01 13.47
C LEU A 68 34.56 -17.52 13.38
N CYS A 69 33.99 -18.09 14.44
CA CYS A 69 33.69 -19.52 14.47
C CYS A 69 32.43 -19.85 13.65
N CYS A 70 31.50 -18.90 13.52
CA CYS A 70 30.37 -18.91 12.60
C CYS A 70 30.13 -17.48 12.09
N GLU A 71 30.16 -17.28 10.78
CA GLU A 71 29.89 -15.95 10.19
C GLU A 71 28.39 -15.64 10.22
N GLU A 72 27.56 -16.67 10.06
CA GLU A 72 26.09 -16.58 10.10
C GLU A 72 25.55 -16.15 11.46
N GLU A 73 26.26 -16.40 12.57
CA GLU A 73 25.88 -15.87 13.90
C GLU A 73 26.27 -14.40 14.08
N ALA A 74 27.20 -13.87 13.28
CA ALA A 74 27.59 -12.48 13.38
C ALA A 74 26.76 -11.56 12.48
N GLU A 75 25.99 -12.11 11.56
CA GLU A 75 25.06 -11.38 10.68
C GLU A 75 23.72 -11.17 11.41
N MET A 76 23.50 -9.97 11.92
CA MET A 76 22.41 -9.58 12.81
C MET A 76 21.58 -8.43 12.27
N ASP A 77 22.10 -7.63 11.33
CA ASP A 77 21.34 -6.54 10.72
C ASP A 77 20.66 -6.94 9.39
N GLY A 78 21.01 -8.11 8.86
CA GLY A 78 20.38 -8.70 7.67
C GLY A 78 20.89 -8.10 6.37
N LEU A 79 21.97 -7.32 6.41
CA LEU A 79 22.67 -6.86 5.23
C LEU A 79 23.69 -7.90 4.77
N PRO A 80 24.16 -7.84 3.52
CA PRO A 80 25.31 -8.63 3.14
C PRO A 80 26.55 -8.02 3.79
N GLU A 81 27.22 -8.80 4.66
CA GLU A 81 28.54 -8.56 5.28
C GLU A 81 28.50 -8.18 6.76
N ILE A 82 29.30 -8.89 7.55
CA ILE A 82 29.50 -8.59 8.98
C ILE A 82 30.22 -7.24 9.13
N SER A 83 29.53 -6.30 9.77
CA SER A 83 29.86 -4.88 9.77
C SER A 83 29.63 -4.22 11.13
N GLY A 84 29.79 -2.89 11.18
CA GLY A 84 29.45 -2.11 12.37
C GLY A 84 27.94 -2.05 12.65
N GLY A 85 27.09 -2.37 11.68
CA GLY A 85 25.65 -2.46 11.87
C GLY A 85 25.28 -3.65 12.77
N ASP A 86 25.83 -4.84 12.50
CA ASP A 86 25.69 -6.03 13.35
C ASP A 86 26.14 -5.79 14.77
N LEU A 87 27.28 -5.12 14.94
CA LEU A 87 27.78 -4.73 16.25
C LEU A 87 26.79 -3.82 16.98
N SER A 88 26.13 -2.92 16.26
CA SER A 88 25.11 -2.01 16.83
C SER A 88 23.87 -2.79 17.26
N VAL A 89 23.42 -3.77 16.46
CA VAL A 89 22.33 -4.67 16.82
C VAL A 89 22.66 -5.48 18.08
N LEU A 90 23.86 -6.05 18.17
CA LEU A 90 24.32 -6.80 19.34
C LEU A 90 24.38 -5.91 20.60
N ILE A 91 24.87 -4.67 20.48
CA ILE A 91 24.89 -3.70 21.59
C ILE A 91 23.47 -3.35 22.04
N ASN A 92 22.55 -3.13 21.09
CA ASN A 92 21.15 -2.84 21.39
C ASN A 92 20.52 -3.99 22.19
N HIS A 93 20.72 -5.22 21.74
CA HIS A 93 20.28 -6.45 22.41
C HIS A 93 20.83 -6.57 23.84
N LEU A 94 22.12 -6.30 24.05
CA LEU A 94 22.76 -6.55 25.34
C LEU A 94 22.57 -5.42 26.36
N PHE A 95 22.44 -4.17 25.92
CA PHE A 95 22.61 -3.01 26.81
C PHE A 95 21.59 -1.89 26.67
N ILE A 96 20.86 -1.79 25.55
CA ILE A 96 20.04 -0.60 25.27
C ILE A 96 18.56 -0.95 25.28
N THR A 97 18.10 -1.73 24.29
CA THR A 97 16.68 -2.01 24.07
C THR A 97 16.29 -3.41 24.53
N TYR A 98 17.23 -4.36 24.52
CA TYR A 98 16.98 -5.79 24.76
C TYR A 98 16.10 -6.46 23.70
N ASP A 99 16.09 -5.91 22.48
CA ASP A 99 15.36 -6.48 21.35
C ASP A 99 15.91 -7.86 20.99
N SER A 100 15.04 -8.75 20.53
CA SER A 100 15.43 -10.13 20.26
C SER A 100 16.22 -10.26 18.95
N LEU A 101 17.34 -11.00 18.93
CA LEU A 101 18.20 -11.15 17.75
C LEU A 101 17.59 -12.03 16.65
N PRO A 102 17.88 -11.81 15.35
CA PRO A 102 17.34 -12.61 14.25
C PRO A 102 17.60 -14.12 14.40
N PHE A 103 16.81 -14.95 13.70
CA PHE A 103 17.08 -16.38 13.63
C PHE A 103 18.22 -16.67 12.64
N CYS A 104 18.95 -17.73 12.93
CA CYS A 104 20.02 -18.25 12.10
C CYS A 104 19.54 -18.58 10.68
N GLY A 105 20.19 -17.98 9.67
CA GLY A 105 19.96 -18.31 8.25
C GLY A 105 18.63 -17.82 7.68
N THR A 106 17.83 -17.06 8.42
CA THR A 106 16.67 -16.37 7.88
C THR A 106 17.10 -14.96 7.49
N ALA A 107 17.04 -14.63 6.20
CA ALA A 107 17.10 -13.24 5.78
C ALA A 107 16.01 -12.45 6.53
N SER A 108 16.21 -11.15 6.77
CA SER A 108 15.21 -10.33 7.44
C SER A 108 13.83 -10.48 6.78
N PRO A 109 12.74 -10.42 7.55
CA PRO A 109 11.40 -10.45 6.98
C PRO A 109 11.28 -9.38 5.88
N SER A 110 10.77 -9.76 4.72
CA SER A 110 10.63 -8.84 3.59
C SER A 110 9.31 -9.04 2.88
N GLY A 111 8.58 -7.96 2.69
CA GLY A 111 7.32 -7.95 1.95
C GLY A 111 7.52 -7.69 0.46
N SER A 112 6.60 -8.20 -0.36
CA SER A 112 6.52 -7.92 -1.79
C SER A 112 5.08 -7.89 -2.28
N PHE A 113 4.82 -7.05 -3.27
CA PHE A 113 3.56 -7.01 -4.01
C PHE A 113 3.59 -8.06 -5.13
N LEU A 114 2.59 -8.94 -5.16
CA LEU A 114 2.52 -10.02 -6.14
C LEU A 114 1.65 -9.64 -7.33
N SER A 115 0.41 -9.23 -7.07
CA SER A 115 -0.55 -8.94 -8.14
C SER A 115 -1.73 -8.10 -7.66
N ARG A 116 -2.42 -7.51 -8.64
CA ARG A 116 -3.72 -6.87 -8.45
C ARG A 116 -4.71 -7.37 -9.49
N VAL A 117 -5.97 -7.53 -9.09
CA VAL A 117 -7.09 -7.89 -9.97
C VAL A 117 -8.27 -6.98 -9.67
N GLY A 118 -8.83 -6.34 -10.70
CA GLY A 118 -9.85 -5.28 -10.59
C GLY A 118 -9.55 -4.24 -11.66
N CYS A 119 -10.16 -3.06 -11.79
CA CYS A 119 -11.24 -2.38 -11.11
C CYS A 119 -12.54 -3.20 -11.13
N LYS A 120 -13.04 -3.61 -9.95
CA LYS A 120 -14.36 -4.21 -9.83
C LYS A 120 -15.40 -3.13 -10.08
N GLU A 121 -15.68 -2.87 -11.36
CA GLU A 121 -16.97 -2.31 -11.79
C GLU A 121 -18.07 -3.14 -11.11
N PHE A 122 -19.23 -2.54 -10.84
CA PHE A 122 -20.37 -3.05 -10.05
C PHE A 122 -20.92 -4.46 -10.40
N THR A 123 -20.26 -5.18 -11.28
CA THR A 123 -20.42 -6.61 -11.55
C THR A 123 -19.58 -7.45 -10.58
N GLN A 124 -20.27 -8.39 -9.92
CA GLN A 124 -19.79 -9.22 -8.83
C GLN A 124 -18.33 -9.67 -8.95
N SER A 125 -17.58 -9.33 -7.90
CA SER A 125 -16.33 -9.96 -7.49
C SER A 125 -16.33 -11.47 -7.72
N LYS A 126 -15.17 -12.03 -8.07
CA LYS A 126 -14.93 -13.48 -8.13
C LYS A 126 -15.05 -14.14 -6.74
N ASP A 127 -14.92 -13.33 -5.68
CA ASP A 127 -15.03 -13.71 -4.28
C ASP A 127 -16.42 -13.41 -3.70
N ASP A 128 -16.86 -14.26 -2.75
CA ASP A 128 -18.13 -14.14 -2.02
C ASP A 128 -18.20 -12.93 -1.06
N THR A 129 -17.12 -12.12 -0.96
CA THR A 129 -17.04 -10.95 -0.09
C THR A 129 -17.91 -9.79 -0.63
N PRO A 130 -18.89 -9.28 0.16
CA PRO A 130 -19.70 -8.13 -0.23
C PRO A 130 -18.87 -6.90 -0.58
N SER A 131 -19.31 -6.09 -1.55
CA SER A 131 -18.58 -4.88 -1.98
C SER A 131 -18.57 -3.73 -0.96
N ASN A 132 -19.33 -3.84 0.14
CA ASN A 132 -19.25 -2.92 1.28
C ASN A 132 -18.34 -3.43 2.41
N GLN A 133 -17.59 -4.51 2.15
CA GLN A 133 -16.60 -5.00 3.09
C GLN A 133 -15.22 -4.82 2.48
N ASP A 134 -14.33 -4.20 3.25
CA ASP A 134 -12.89 -4.23 3.00
C ASP A 134 -12.28 -5.31 3.90
N CYS A 135 -11.62 -6.29 3.30
CA CYS A 135 -11.19 -7.49 4.03
C CYS A 135 -9.72 -7.82 3.77
N ILE A 136 -9.02 -8.22 4.82
CA ILE A 136 -7.72 -8.88 4.74
C ILE A 136 -7.90 -10.36 5.06
N LYS A 137 -7.59 -11.22 4.10
CA LYS A 137 -7.38 -12.66 4.34
C LYS A 137 -5.88 -12.93 4.38
N TYR A 138 -5.46 -13.83 5.26
CA TYR A 138 -4.05 -14.23 5.32
C TYR A 138 -3.88 -15.74 5.49
N ASP A 139 -2.78 -16.27 4.96
CA ASP A 139 -2.35 -17.67 5.05
C ASP A 139 -0.83 -17.72 5.30
N TYR A 140 -0.45 -18.31 6.43
CA TYR A 140 0.92 -18.50 6.87
C TYR A 140 1.31 -19.96 6.68
N ASP A 141 2.40 -20.23 5.98
CA ASP A 141 2.83 -21.60 5.67
C ASP A 141 3.43 -22.37 6.86
N GLY A 142 3.58 -21.70 8.01
CA GLY A 142 4.15 -22.26 9.23
C GLY A 142 5.69 -22.27 9.26
N VAL A 143 6.36 -21.89 8.17
CA VAL A 143 7.82 -21.93 8.04
C VAL A 143 8.46 -20.58 7.76
N GLY A 144 7.69 -19.59 7.31
CA GLY A 144 8.18 -18.21 7.19
C GLY A 144 7.50 -17.36 6.12
N THR A 145 6.51 -17.90 5.40
CA THR A 145 5.82 -17.18 4.33
C THR A 145 4.40 -16.84 4.75
N LEU A 146 4.07 -15.56 4.79
CA LEU A 146 2.73 -15.02 5.02
C LEU A 146 2.19 -14.44 3.71
N SER A 147 1.19 -15.09 3.14
CA SER A 147 0.43 -14.59 1.99
C SER A 147 -0.76 -13.76 2.48
N PHE A 148 -0.99 -12.61 1.84
CA PHE A 148 -2.12 -11.73 2.11
C PHE A 148 -2.95 -11.52 0.85
N SER A 149 -4.27 -11.54 1.02
CA SER A 149 -5.23 -11.06 0.02
C SER A 149 -6.02 -9.91 0.63
N HIS A 150 -5.79 -8.68 0.16
CA HIS A 150 -6.58 -7.51 0.49
C HIS A 150 -7.70 -7.38 -0.53
N ILE A 151 -8.91 -7.77 -0.10
CA ILE A 151 -10.09 -7.89 -0.92
C ILE A 151 -10.90 -6.61 -0.83
N ASN A 152 -11.26 -6.09 -2.00
CA ASN A 152 -11.93 -4.80 -2.16
C ASN A 152 -11.10 -3.61 -1.65
N ALA A 153 -9.79 -3.61 -1.80
CA ALA A 153 -8.97 -2.44 -1.53
C ALA A 153 -9.33 -1.28 -2.48
N GLY A 154 -9.59 -0.09 -1.95
CA GLY A 154 -10.02 1.08 -2.72
C GLY A 154 -8.84 1.90 -3.20
N PHE A 155 -8.74 2.04 -4.53
CA PHE A 155 -7.70 2.81 -5.22
C PHE A 155 -8.30 3.60 -6.37
N ASN A 156 -7.56 4.57 -6.87
CA ASN A 156 -7.94 5.28 -8.09
C ASN A 156 -7.80 4.35 -9.31
N CYS A 157 -8.79 4.40 -10.21
CA CYS A 157 -8.96 3.39 -11.26
C CYS A 157 -7.79 3.29 -12.24
N CYS A 158 -7.04 4.38 -12.43
CA CYS A 158 -6.02 4.50 -13.46
C CYS A 158 -4.60 4.49 -12.90
N THR A 159 -4.45 4.29 -11.59
CA THR A 159 -3.13 4.30 -10.97
C THR A 159 -2.45 2.96 -11.16
N ASP A 160 -1.13 2.99 -11.12
CA ASP A 160 -0.33 1.85 -10.73
C ASP A 160 -0.15 1.88 -9.22
N VAL A 161 -0.45 0.75 -8.58
CA VAL A 161 -0.36 0.59 -7.13
C VAL A 161 0.93 -0.18 -6.83
N ALA A 162 1.73 0.37 -5.92
CA ALA A 162 2.84 -0.30 -5.27
C ALA A 162 2.56 -0.37 -3.76
N PHE A 163 3.34 -1.17 -3.04
CA PHE A 163 3.22 -1.29 -1.59
C PHE A 163 4.59 -1.17 -0.96
N ASP A 164 4.71 -0.28 0.02
CA ASP A 164 5.81 -0.25 0.96
C ASP A 164 5.42 -1.09 2.17
N ILE A 165 6.22 -2.13 2.45
CA ILE A 165 5.96 -3.07 3.54
C ILE A 165 7.15 -3.00 4.48
N THR A 166 6.88 -2.56 5.70
CA THR A 166 7.87 -2.46 6.78
C THR A 166 7.49 -3.43 7.89
N ILE A 167 8.48 -4.16 8.39
CA ILE A 167 8.33 -5.04 9.55
C ILE A 167 9.29 -4.55 10.63
N GLU A 168 8.74 -3.99 11.71
CA GLU A 168 9.48 -3.53 12.87
C GLU A 168 8.92 -4.23 14.12
N ASP A 169 9.74 -5.04 14.78
CA ASP A 169 9.33 -5.91 15.88
C ASP A 169 8.12 -6.79 15.50
N ASN A 170 6.98 -6.54 16.13
CA ASN A 170 5.71 -7.23 15.90
C ASN A 170 4.74 -6.39 15.05
N LEU A 171 5.15 -5.26 14.48
CA LEU A 171 4.32 -4.42 13.62
C LEU A 171 4.65 -4.70 12.16
N ILE A 172 3.64 -5.14 11.40
CA ILE A 172 3.66 -5.22 9.95
C ILE A 172 2.87 -4.03 9.44
N ASN A 173 3.55 -3.03 8.89
CA ASN A 173 2.93 -1.83 8.35
C ASN A 173 2.98 -1.86 6.82
N ILE A 174 1.80 -1.82 6.20
CA ILE A 174 1.58 -1.93 4.76
C ILE A 174 1.03 -0.60 4.27
N VAL A 175 1.82 0.11 3.46
CA VAL A 175 1.46 1.43 2.93
C VAL A 175 1.37 1.35 1.40
N PRO A 176 0.18 1.41 0.81
CA PRO A 176 0.05 1.53 -0.63
C PRO A 176 0.58 2.88 -1.11
N ALA A 177 1.20 2.86 -2.28
CA ALA A 177 1.64 4.04 -3.00
C ALA A 177 1.03 4.01 -4.40
N GLU A 178 0.24 5.03 -4.71
CA GLU A 178 -0.35 5.21 -6.04
C GLU A 178 0.56 6.07 -6.92
N SER A 179 0.66 5.71 -8.19
CA SER A 179 1.43 6.44 -9.20
C SER A 179 0.74 6.36 -10.57
N GLY A 180 1.15 7.19 -11.52
CA GLY A 180 0.57 7.19 -12.87
C GLY A 180 -0.43 8.33 -13.10
N GLU A 181 -1.36 8.12 -14.04
CA GLU A 181 -2.40 9.11 -14.34
C GLU A 181 -3.53 9.02 -13.30
N PHE A 182 -3.93 10.16 -12.77
CA PHE A 182 -5.10 10.25 -11.90
C PHE A 182 -6.36 10.29 -12.75
N CYS A 183 -7.26 9.35 -12.50
CA CYS A 183 -8.62 9.39 -13.06
C CYS A 183 -9.62 9.86 -12.00
N TYR A 184 -10.72 10.45 -12.42
CA TYR A 184 -11.79 10.90 -11.53
C TYR A 184 -12.71 9.74 -11.13
N CYS A 185 -12.13 8.61 -10.74
CA CYS A 185 -12.88 7.48 -10.22
C CYS A 185 -12.04 6.67 -9.23
N LEU A 186 -12.72 6.02 -8.29
CA LEU A 186 -12.18 5.02 -7.38
C LEU A 186 -12.82 3.65 -7.69
N CYS A 187 -12.03 2.59 -7.57
CA CYS A 187 -12.47 1.23 -7.74
C CYS A 187 -11.98 0.33 -6.61
N LEU A 188 -12.68 -0.78 -6.44
CA LEU A 188 -12.28 -1.86 -5.55
C LEU A 188 -11.39 -2.85 -6.31
N PHE A 189 -10.27 -3.22 -5.71
CA PHE A 189 -9.30 -4.17 -6.24
C PHE A 189 -9.06 -5.29 -5.24
N ASP A 190 -8.75 -6.48 -5.74
CA ASP A 190 -8.14 -7.53 -4.94
C ASP A 190 -6.62 -7.45 -5.14
N VAL A 191 -5.89 -7.31 -4.05
CA VAL A 191 -4.44 -7.19 -4.02
C VAL A 191 -3.85 -8.38 -3.31
N GLU A 192 -2.84 -8.98 -3.91
CA GLU A 192 -2.09 -10.09 -3.35
C GLU A 192 -0.68 -9.61 -2.93
N LEU A 193 -0.32 -9.85 -1.68
CA LEU A 193 0.99 -9.53 -1.10
C LEU A 193 1.61 -10.79 -0.48
N GLU A 194 2.93 -10.78 -0.32
CA GLU A 194 3.67 -11.88 0.32
C GLU A 194 4.77 -11.31 1.23
N ILE A 195 4.89 -11.82 2.44
CA ILE A 195 6.01 -11.57 3.34
C ILE A 195 6.75 -12.88 3.56
N VAL A 196 8.05 -12.90 3.25
CA VAL A 196 8.92 -14.07 3.45
C VAL A 196 9.83 -13.89 4.64
N ASN A 197 10.35 -15.00 5.17
CA ASN A 197 11.21 -15.07 6.35
C ASN A 197 10.60 -14.47 7.63
N LEU A 198 9.27 -14.40 7.71
CA LEU A 198 8.56 -13.90 8.88
C LEU A 198 8.46 -15.01 9.94
N PRO A 199 9.12 -14.90 11.11
CA PRO A 199 9.03 -15.94 12.13
C PRO A 199 7.60 -16.07 12.70
N PRO A 200 7.18 -17.24 13.20
CA PRO A 200 5.89 -17.38 13.86
C PRO A 200 5.84 -16.50 15.12
N GLY A 201 4.72 -15.82 15.34
CA GLY A 201 4.52 -14.93 16.48
C GLY A 201 3.23 -14.14 16.38
N GLU A 202 2.98 -13.31 17.38
CA GLU A 202 1.87 -12.35 17.40
C GLU A 202 2.31 -11.05 16.72
N TYR A 203 1.61 -10.67 15.65
CA TYR A 203 1.86 -9.44 14.90
C TYR A 203 0.62 -8.54 14.90
N THR A 204 0.85 -7.24 15.05
CA THR A 204 -0.11 -6.21 14.66
C THR A 204 0.10 -5.90 13.19
N ILE A 205 -0.95 -6.07 12.38
CA ILE A 205 -0.95 -5.75 10.97
C ILE A 205 -1.75 -4.46 10.80
N ALA A 206 -1.11 -3.44 10.23
CA ALA A 206 -1.69 -2.15 9.93
C ALA A 206 -1.60 -1.89 8.44
N VAL A 207 -2.74 -1.66 7.79
CA VAL A 207 -2.83 -1.29 6.37
C VAL A 207 -3.29 0.16 6.29
N THR A 208 -2.50 1.01 5.64
CA THR A 208 -2.91 2.39 5.36
C THR A 208 -3.81 2.39 4.12
N GLU A 209 -5.01 2.97 4.21
CA GLU A 209 -5.94 3.05 3.09
C GLU A 209 -5.96 4.49 2.54
N PRO A 210 -5.62 4.72 1.26
CA PRO A 210 -5.50 6.08 0.71
C PRO A 210 -6.86 6.76 0.56
N CYS A 211 -7.94 5.98 0.40
CA CYS A 211 -9.31 6.47 0.24
C CYS A 211 -10.11 6.45 1.57
N LEU A 212 -9.43 6.37 2.72
CA LEU A 212 -10.09 6.38 4.03
C LEU A 212 -10.57 7.80 4.37
N ILE A 213 -11.88 7.97 4.59
CA ILE A 213 -12.45 9.25 4.99
C ILE A 213 -12.25 9.54 6.49
N GLU A 214 -12.30 10.80 6.90
CA GLU A 214 -12.19 11.16 8.32
C GLU A 214 -13.34 10.53 9.12
N GLY A 215 -12.99 9.75 10.15
CA GLY A 215 -13.94 9.07 11.03
C GLY A 215 -14.12 7.58 10.76
N ASP A 216 -13.64 7.07 9.62
CA ASP A 216 -13.63 5.64 9.33
C ASP A 216 -12.64 4.88 10.23
N GLU A 217 -12.97 3.63 10.55
CA GLU A 217 -12.08 2.75 11.32
C GLU A 217 -10.88 2.33 10.45
N PRO A 218 -9.64 2.47 10.93
CA PRO A 218 -8.46 2.05 10.17
C PRO A 218 -8.32 0.52 10.14
N MET A 219 -7.78 -0.03 9.06
CA MET A 219 -7.48 -1.45 8.92
C MET A 219 -6.29 -1.89 9.79
N VAL A 220 -6.55 -2.11 11.09
CA VAL A 220 -5.55 -2.55 12.07
C VAL A 220 -6.07 -3.74 12.87
N PHE A 221 -5.35 -4.85 12.87
CA PHE A 221 -5.71 -6.05 13.63
C PHE A 221 -4.48 -6.82 14.11
N THR A 222 -4.67 -7.74 15.06
CA THR A 222 -3.61 -8.61 15.58
C THR A 222 -3.82 -10.05 15.10
N ALA A 223 -2.76 -10.71 14.66
CA ALA A 223 -2.76 -12.11 14.28
C ALA A 223 -1.63 -12.86 15.01
N ASP A 224 -1.97 -13.94 15.72
CA ASP A 224 -0.98 -14.87 16.27
C ASP A 224 -0.75 -16.01 15.27
N LEU A 225 0.33 -15.88 14.49
CA LEU A 225 0.73 -16.83 13.46
C LEU A 225 1.28 -18.14 14.04
N SER A 226 1.53 -18.19 15.35
CA SER A 226 1.90 -19.42 16.06
C SER A 226 0.68 -20.25 16.49
N GLU A 227 -0.47 -19.59 16.69
CA GLU A 227 -1.73 -20.26 17.06
C GLU A 227 -2.64 -20.51 15.85
N ALA A 228 -2.73 -19.56 14.93
CA ALA A 228 -3.60 -19.61 13.76
C ALA A 228 -2.83 -19.23 12.49
N THR A 229 -2.66 -20.21 11.60
CA THR A 229 -1.98 -20.00 10.32
C THR A 229 -2.87 -19.38 9.25
N THR A 230 -4.18 -19.22 9.50
CA THR A 230 -5.10 -18.55 8.59
C THR A 230 -6.05 -17.65 9.36
N GLY A 231 -6.52 -16.60 8.71
CA GLY A 231 -7.51 -15.72 9.29
C GLY A 231 -8.10 -14.74 8.28
N GLU A 232 -9.12 -14.04 8.74
CA GLU A 232 -9.82 -13.01 7.98
C GLU A 232 -10.20 -11.89 8.94
N TYR A 233 -9.97 -10.65 8.52
CA TYR A 233 -10.40 -9.45 9.21
C TYR A 233 -11.10 -8.54 8.21
N CYS A 234 -12.32 -8.11 8.53
CA CYS A 234 -13.15 -7.32 7.63
C CYS A 234 -13.72 -6.10 8.34
N LEU A 235 -13.71 -4.97 7.66
CA LEU A 235 -14.39 -3.74 8.08
C LEU A 235 -15.56 -3.47 7.15
N LEU A 236 -16.67 -3.01 7.72
CA LEU A 236 -17.76 -2.45 6.93
C LEU A 236 -17.38 -1.03 6.54
N ARG A 237 -17.45 -0.76 5.25
CA ARG A 237 -17.22 0.56 4.66
C ARG A 237 -18.54 1.01 4.07
N GLU A 238 -19.03 2.19 4.43
CA GLU A 238 -20.36 2.68 4.03
C GLU A 238 -20.32 3.76 2.94
N HIS A 239 -19.13 4.13 2.48
CA HIS A 239 -18.89 5.24 1.56
C HIS A 239 -18.09 4.79 0.33
N TYR A 240 -18.35 5.44 -0.80
CA TYR A 240 -17.66 5.21 -2.06
C TYR A 240 -16.13 5.15 -1.88
N PRO A 241 -15.42 4.20 -2.53
CA PRO A 241 -15.88 3.18 -3.49
C PRO A 241 -16.56 1.94 -2.88
N TRP A 242 -16.48 1.75 -1.56
CA TRP A 242 -17.15 0.65 -0.89
C TRP A 242 -18.62 1.00 -0.67
N ASN A 243 -19.52 0.03 -0.58
CA ASN A 243 -20.96 0.31 -0.42
C ASN A 243 -21.65 0.99 -1.60
N VAL A 244 -21.23 0.68 -2.82
CA VAL A 244 -22.18 0.72 -3.95
C VAL A 244 -23.05 -0.55 -3.95
N LEU A 245 -23.52 -0.98 -2.78
CA LEU A 245 -24.47 -2.09 -2.66
C LEU A 245 -25.86 -1.64 -3.16
N THR A 246 -25.97 -1.68 -4.48
CA THR A 246 -27.07 -2.16 -5.34
C THR A 246 -28.46 -1.56 -5.26
N ASN A 247 -28.77 -0.54 -4.44
CA ASN A 247 -29.99 0.26 -4.60
C ASN A 247 -29.89 1.72 -4.11
N SER A 248 -28.85 2.09 -3.36
CA SER A 248 -28.70 3.49 -2.94
C SER A 248 -28.13 4.31 -4.10
N PRO A 249 -28.68 5.50 -4.36
CA PRO A 249 -28.11 6.42 -5.33
C PRO A 249 -26.65 6.75 -5.01
N SER A 250 -25.78 6.82 -6.02
CA SER A 250 -24.38 7.23 -5.87
C SER A 250 -23.96 8.02 -7.09
N GLY A 251 -23.21 9.10 -6.90
CA GLY A 251 -22.73 9.98 -7.97
C GLY A 251 -21.22 9.94 -8.18
N SER A 252 -20.78 10.26 -9.39
CA SER A 252 -19.38 10.52 -9.74
C SER A 252 -19.27 11.53 -10.88
N MET A 253 -18.17 12.27 -10.95
CA MET A 253 -17.81 13.07 -12.13
C MET A 253 -17.26 12.15 -13.23
N THR A 254 -17.72 12.33 -14.46
CA THR A 254 -17.33 11.50 -15.60
C THR A 254 -16.58 12.26 -16.68
N GLY A 255 -16.63 13.59 -16.66
CA GLY A 255 -15.92 14.42 -17.62
C GLY A 255 -15.79 15.87 -17.17
N ILE A 256 -14.73 16.50 -17.64
CA ILE A 256 -14.60 17.95 -17.61
C ILE A 256 -14.07 18.42 -18.95
N THR A 257 -14.71 19.43 -19.52
CA THR A 257 -14.30 20.07 -20.75
C THR A 257 -14.32 21.57 -20.54
N GLY A 258 -13.22 22.28 -20.82
CA GLY A 258 -13.29 23.72 -20.65
C GLY A 258 -12.00 24.51 -20.75
N CYS A 259 -11.97 25.52 -19.88
CA CYS A 259 -11.51 26.88 -20.12
C CYS A 259 -12.00 27.48 -21.45
N LYS A 260 -13.31 27.73 -21.53
CA LYS A 260 -13.94 28.38 -22.67
C LYS A 260 -13.29 29.76 -22.90
N SER A 261 -12.70 29.96 -24.08
CA SER A 261 -11.96 31.18 -24.45
C SER A 261 -12.82 32.43 -24.29
N PHE A 262 -12.33 33.51 -23.67
CA PHE A 262 -13.08 34.76 -23.54
C PHE A 262 -13.04 35.63 -24.83
N PRO A 263 -14.17 36.22 -25.28
CA PRO A 263 -15.53 35.94 -24.83
C PRO A 263 -15.90 34.51 -25.25
N PRO A 264 -16.56 33.72 -24.38
CA PRO A 264 -16.96 32.36 -24.75
C PRO A 264 -17.82 32.48 -25.99
N GLY A 265 -17.32 31.90 -27.09
CA GLY A 265 -18.11 31.83 -28.31
C GLY A 265 -19.38 31.05 -28.00
N GLU A 266 -20.49 31.38 -28.66
CA GLU A 266 -21.79 30.68 -28.61
C GLU A 266 -21.73 29.20 -29.06
N LYS A 267 -20.58 28.52 -28.93
CA LYS A 267 -20.36 27.18 -29.44
C LYS A 267 -21.23 26.12 -28.78
N ASP A 268 -21.68 26.35 -27.54
CA ASP A 268 -22.51 25.40 -26.79
C ASP A 268 -23.99 25.81 -26.69
N GLY A 269 -24.40 26.92 -27.31
CA GLY A 269 -25.80 27.37 -27.27
C GLY A 269 -26.27 28.01 -25.94
N THR A 270 -25.52 27.84 -24.85
CA THR A 270 -25.75 28.51 -23.56
C THR A 270 -24.97 29.83 -23.46
N PRO A 271 -25.63 30.96 -23.18
CA PRO A 271 -24.98 32.25 -22.97
C PRO A 271 -23.91 32.26 -21.86
N PRO A 272 -22.82 33.06 -22.00
CA PRO A 272 -21.77 33.22 -20.97
C PRO A 272 -22.23 33.64 -19.58
N ASP A 273 -23.34 34.38 -19.53
CA ASP A 273 -23.97 34.92 -18.33
C ASP A 273 -25.02 33.97 -17.77
N GLN A 274 -25.06 32.73 -18.28
CA GLN A 274 -25.85 31.64 -17.76
C GLN A 274 -24.97 30.54 -17.23
N ASP A 275 -25.39 30.05 -16.09
CA ASP A 275 -24.86 28.88 -15.43
C ASP A 275 -26.03 27.90 -15.27
N CYS A 276 -25.86 26.68 -15.77
CA CYS A 276 -26.94 25.74 -15.98
C CYS A 276 -26.60 24.32 -15.55
N ILE A 277 -27.62 23.60 -15.08
CA ILE A 277 -27.62 22.13 -15.03
C ILE A 277 -28.55 21.60 -16.12
N GLU A 278 -28.00 20.78 -17.00
CA GLU A 278 -28.76 19.92 -17.90
C GLU A 278 -28.85 18.52 -17.29
N TRP A 279 -29.98 17.83 -17.47
CA TRP A 279 -30.14 16.46 -16.98
C TRP A 279 -30.79 15.56 -18.01
N ASN A 280 -30.44 14.27 -17.91
CA ASN A 280 -31.08 13.18 -18.65
C ASN A 280 -31.15 11.92 -17.76
N PHE A 281 -32.36 11.42 -17.55
CA PHE A 281 -32.62 10.22 -16.77
C PHE A 281 -33.10 9.10 -17.68
N ASN A 282 -32.41 7.96 -17.64
CA ASN A 282 -32.70 6.84 -18.55
C ASN A 282 -33.95 6.03 -18.17
N GLY A 283 -34.62 6.35 -17.06
CA GLY A 283 -35.79 5.62 -16.55
C GLY A 283 -35.46 4.31 -15.82
N SER A 284 -34.19 3.92 -15.77
CA SER A 284 -33.70 2.66 -15.21
C SER A 284 -32.61 2.83 -14.15
N GLY A 285 -32.40 4.05 -13.64
CA GLY A 285 -31.50 4.31 -12.53
C GLY A 285 -30.31 5.21 -12.81
N LEU A 286 -30.04 5.57 -14.07
CA LEU A 286 -28.95 6.49 -14.42
C LEU A 286 -29.52 7.89 -14.65
N LEU A 287 -29.05 8.84 -13.86
CA LEU A 287 -29.23 10.27 -14.04
C LEU A 287 -27.89 10.88 -14.48
N GLU A 288 -27.81 11.28 -15.73
CA GLU A 288 -26.70 12.06 -16.27
C GLU A 288 -26.99 13.54 -15.99
N LEU A 289 -26.02 14.26 -15.43
CA LEU A 289 -26.08 15.70 -15.22
C LEU A 289 -24.91 16.36 -15.96
N LYS A 290 -25.14 17.53 -16.53
CA LYS A 290 -24.09 18.36 -17.10
C LYS A 290 -24.20 19.77 -16.53
N HIS A 291 -23.20 20.17 -15.77
CA HIS A 291 -23.03 21.54 -15.31
C HIS A 291 -22.34 22.33 -16.41
N VAL A 292 -23.08 23.26 -17.03
CA VAL A 292 -22.62 24.08 -18.15
C VAL A 292 -22.24 25.45 -17.64
N ASN A 293 -21.03 25.88 -18.00
CA ASN A 293 -20.43 27.14 -17.56
C ASN A 293 -20.15 27.22 -16.05
N ALA A 294 -19.69 26.13 -15.43
CA ALA A 294 -19.15 26.16 -14.08
C ALA A 294 -17.88 27.03 -14.03
N GLY A 295 -17.77 27.91 -13.04
CA GLY A 295 -16.67 28.88 -12.93
C GLY A 295 -15.54 28.37 -12.03
N PHE A 296 -14.33 28.31 -12.57
CA PHE A 296 -13.12 27.92 -11.83
C PHE A 296 -11.91 28.74 -12.26
N ASN A 297 -10.78 28.56 -11.59
CA ASN A 297 -9.48 28.97 -12.09
C ASN A 297 -9.20 28.37 -13.47
N CYS A 298 -8.43 29.06 -14.31
CA CYS A 298 -8.07 28.55 -15.64
C CYS A 298 -7.19 27.29 -15.62
N CYS A 299 -6.53 27.02 -14.49
CA CYS A 299 -5.65 25.87 -14.30
C CYS A 299 -6.03 25.16 -12.99
N PRO A 300 -7.28 24.70 -12.86
CA PRO A 300 -7.76 24.24 -11.59
C PRO A 300 -7.34 22.78 -11.36
N GLU A 301 -7.02 22.45 -10.12
CA GLU A 301 -7.09 21.10 -9.61
C GLU A 301 -8.43 20.95 -8.89
N LEU A 302 -9.28 20.06 -9.38
CA LEU A 302 -10.68 19.97 -8.95
C LEU A 302 -10.96 18.66 -8.23
N ASP A 303 -11.84 18.75 -7.25
CA ASP A 303 -12.47 17.63 -6.56
C ASP A 303 -13.98 17.87 -6.47
N PHE A 304 -14.74 16.79 -6.29
CA PHE A 304 -16.20 16.83 -6.30
C PHE A 304 -16.76 15.88 -5.26
N VAL A 305 -17.67 16.39 -4.44
CA VAL A 305 -18.39 15.59 -3.45
C VAL A 305 -19.86 15.54 -3.84
N ILE A 306 -20.38 14.34 -4.09
CA ILE A 306 -21.80 14.13 -4.38
C ILE A 306 -22.44 13.39 -3.22
N THR A 307 -23.34 14.07 -2.50
CA THR A 307 -24.11 13.47 -1.40
C THR A 307 -25.58 13.37 -1.78
N ILE A 308 -26.20 12.24 -1.44
CA ILE A 308 -27.60 11.98 -1.75
C ILE A 308 -28.32 11.60 -0.45
N GLU A 309 -29.07 12.55 0.09
CA GLU A 309 -29.78 12.41 1.36
C GLU A 309 -31.29 12.47 1.11
N GLY A 310 -31.92 11.29 1.02
CA GLY A 310 -33.33 11.18 0.65
C GLY A 310 -33.56 11.68 -0.78
N ASP A 311 -34.31 12.76 -0.91
CA ASP A 311 -34.67 13.37 -2.19
C ASP A 311 -33.78 14.59 -2.54
N VAL A 312 -32.68 14.81 -1.80
CA VAL A 312 -31.74 15.92 -2.05
C VAL A 312 -30.43 15.37 -2.61
N ILE A 313 -30.04 15.87 -3.77
CA ILE A 313 -28.77 15.60 -4.42
C ILE A 313 -27.94 16.88 -4.32
N THR A 314 -26.86 16.84 -3.55
CA THR A 314 -25.91 17.94 -3.44
C THR A 314 -24.65 17.60 -4.21
N ILE A 315 -24.21 18.52 -5.06
CA ILE A 315 -22.95 18.48 -5.80
C ILE A 315 -22.10 19.63 -5.26
N GLU A 316 -21.08 19.30 -4.49
CA GLU A 316 -20.10 20.29 -4.01
C GLU A 316 -18.87 20.26 -4.90
N GLU A 317 -18.57 21.42 -5.48
CA GLU A 317 -17.45 21.60 -6.39
C GLU A 317 -16.29 22.27 -5.65
N ILE A 318 -15.14 21.61 -5.63
CA ILE A 318 -14.00 22.01 -4.81
C ILE A 318 -12.82 22.29 -5.72
N GLU A 319 -12.29 23.51 -5.66
CA GLU A 319 -11.00 23.84 -6.24
C GLU A 319 -9.91 23.66 -5.18
N ILE A 320 -9.09 22.61 -5.33
CA ILE A 320 -7.99 22.30 -4.42
C ILE A 320 -6.85 23.30 -4.65
N GLU A 321 -6.47 23.48 -5.92
CA GLU A 321 -5.43 24.44 -6.34
C GLU A 321 -5.87 25.23 -7.58
N GLY A 322 -5.38 26.47 -7.69
CA GLY A 322 -5.71 27.39 -8.79
C GLY A 322 -4.59 28.39 -9.02
N LEU A 323 -3.50 27.93 -9.64
CA LEU A 323 -2.24 28.71 -9.74
C LEU A 323 -2.22 29.77 -10.86
N CYS A 324 -3.28 29.87 -11.67
CA CYS A 324 -3.32 30.81 -12.79
C CYS A 324 -4.05 32.11 -12.43
N ASP A 325 -3.58 33.24 -12.98
CA ASP A 325 -4.16 34.58 -12.75
C ASP A 325 -5.43 34.84 -13.60
N CYS A 326 -6.27 33.82 -13.78
CA CYS A 326 -7.55 33.96 -14.47
C CYS A 326 -8.58 32.93 -14.01
N LEU A 327 -9.85 33.29 -14.21
CA LEU A 327 -11.01 32.41 -14.08
C LEU A 327 -11.59 32.12 -15.47
N CYS A 328 -12.17 30.93 -15.62
CA CYS A 328 -12.68 30.40 -16.87
C CYS A 328 -13.95 29.57 -16.62
N LEU A 329 -14.73 29.38 -17.68
CA LEU A 329 -15.94 28.56 -17.65
C LEU A 329 -15.62 27.15 -18.14
N PHE A 330 -16.16 26.16 -17.45
CA PHE A 330 -16.01 24.73 -17.73
C PHE A 330 -17.39 24.07 -17.84
N ASP A 331 -17.43 22.98 -18.59
CA ASP A 331 -18.54 22.03 -18.58
C ASP A 331 -18.09 20.80 -17.81
N ILE A 332 -18.89 20.38 -16.83
CA ILE A 332 -18.62 19.19 -16.01
C ILE A 332 -19.76 18.20 -16.22
N ASP A 333 -19.40 16.97 -16.55
CA ASP A 333 -20.33 15.86 -16.72
C ASP A 333 -20.31 15.00 -15.45
N PHE A 334 -21.49 14.68 -14.93
CA PHE A 334 -21.68 13.81 -13.77
C PHE A 334 -22.64 12.67 -14.11
N GLU A 335 -22.45 11.54 -13.46
CA GLU A 335 -23.37 10.41 -13.49
C GLU A 335 -23.79 10.04 -12.08
N ILE A 336 -25.10 9.85 -11.88
CA ILE A 336 -25.67 9.33 -10.66
C ILE A 336 -26.42 8.04 -10.97
N VAL A 337 -25.93 6.93 -10.42
CA VAL A 337 -26.50 5.59 -10.60
C VAL A 337 -27.49 5.26 -9.49
N ASN A 338 -28.36 4.27 -9.73
CA ASN A 338 -29.40 3.79 -8.82
C ASN A 338 -30.42 4.85 -8.35
N VAL A 339 -30.62 5.92 -9.13
CA VAL A 339 -31.64 6.94 -8.84
C VAL A 339 -33.04 6.38 -9.13
N THR A 340 -33.92 6.40 -8.14
CA THR A 340 -35.32 5.96 -8.36
C THR A 340 -36.14 7.08 -9.02
N PRO A 341 -37.14 6.78 -9.88
CA PRO A 341 -38.02 7.82 -10.40
C PRO A 341 -38.74 8.56 -9.27
N GLY A 342 -38.63 9.88 -9.24
CA GLY A 342 -39.15 10.69 -8.14
C GLY A 342 -38.88 12.17 -8.32
N MET A 343 -39.22 12.94 -7.29
CA MET A 343 -38.88 14.34 -7.17
C MET A 343 -37.53 14.44 -6.47
N TYR A 344 -36.60 15.23 -7.01
CA TYR A 344 -35.34 15.52 -6.35
C TYR A 344 -35.08 17.02 -6.32
N GLN A 345 -34.47 17.48 -5.24
CA GLN A 345 -33.85 18.79 -5.15
C GLN A 345 -32.39 18.65 -5.58
N ILE A 346 -31.98 19.40 -6.58
CA ILE A 346 -30.58 19.55 -6.97
C ILE A 346 -30.04 20.80 -6.29
N VAL A 347 -28.91 20.65 -5.61
CA VAL A 347 -28.16 21.75 -4.98
C VAL A 347 -26.73 21.68 -5.48
N VAL A 348 -26.26 22.73 -6.14
CA VAL A 348 -24.85 22.84 -6.54
C VAL A 348 -24.16 23.88 -5.67
N ILE A 349 -23.08 23.50 -5.01
CA ILE A 349 -22.24 24.39 -4.19
C ILE A 349 -21.02 24.75 -5.02
N GLU A 350 -21.01 25.98 -5.54
CA GLU A 350 -19.98 26.47 -6.44
C GLU A 350 -18.94 27.32 -5.70
N PRO A 351 -17.64 27.18 -5.99
CA PRO A 351 -16.60 27.91 -5.29
C PRO A 351 -16.58 29.41 -5.63
N TYR A 352 -17.07 29.82 -6.81
CA TYR A 352 -16.98 31.21 -7.27
C TYR A 352 -18.32 31.97 -7.34
N ALA A 353 -19.46 31.32 -7.15
CA ALA A 353 -20.78 31.95 -7.12
C ALA A 353 -21.18 32.42 -5.69
N GLN A 354 -20.34 33.26 -5.08
CA GLN A 354 -20.50 33.67 -3.67
C GLN A 354 -21.12 35.06 -3.49
N TYR A 355 -21.55 35.72 -4.57
CA TYR A 355 -22.10 37.07 -4.49
C TYR A 355 -23.54 37.05 -3.94
N PRO A 356 -23.89 37.93 -2.98
CA PRO A 356 -25.24 37.92 -2.39
C PRO A 356 -26.39 38.23 -3.34
N ASP A 357 -26.10 38.77 -4.52
CA ASP A 357 -27.07 39.10 -5.57
C ASP A 357 -27.15 38.05 -6.68
N GLU A 358 -26.37 36.96 -6.59
CA GLU A 358 -26.47 35.81 -7.47
C GLU A 358 -27.35 34.74 -6.84
N ASP A 359 -28.31 34.23 -7.61
CA ASP A 359 -29.20 33.16 -7.15
C ASP A 359 -28.41 31.84 -7.05
N PRO A 360 -28.61 31.02 -5.99
CA PRO A 360 -27.98 29.71 -5.92
C PRO A 360 -28.48 28.80 -7.05
N LEU A 361 -27.63 27.90 -7.53
CA LEU A 361 -28.00 26.88 -8.50
C LEU A 361 -28.73 25.72 -7.78
N GLU A 362 -29.97 26.00 -7.39
CA GLU A 362 -30.82 25.14 -6.58
C GLU A 362 -32.23 25.03 -7.20
N PHE A 363 -32.68 23.82 -7.50
CA PHE A 363 -33.97 23.61 -8.17
C PHE A 363 -34.53 22.20 -7.96
N MET A 364 -35.82 22.04 -8.27
CA MET A 364 -36.50 20.75 -8.22
C MET A 364 -36.59 20.13 -9.62
N ILE A 365 -36.32 18.83 -9.71
CA ILE A 365 -36.58 18.00 -10.90
C ILE A 365 -37.61 16.92 -10.60
N ASP A 366 -38.42 16.57 -11.60
CA ASP A 366 -39.33 15.43 -11.57
C ASP A 366 -38.85 14.39 -12.59
N LEU A 367 -38.16 13.35 -12.13
CA LEU A 367 -37.63 12.28 -12.98
C LEU A 367 -38.71 11.33 -13.48
N THR A 368 -39.94 11.42 -12.94
CA THR A 368 -41.08 10.62 -13.39
C THR A 368 -41.76 11.25 -14.60
N SER A 369 -41.94 12.58 -14.59
CA SER A 369 -42.67 13.29 -15.65
C SER A 369 -41.77 14.03 -16.64
N THR A 370 -40.58 14.46 -16.21
CA THR A 370 -39.60 15.24 -17.00
C THR A 370 -38.22 14.61 -16.90
N PRO A 371 -37.97 13.49 -17.61
CA PRO A 371 -36.71 12.76 -17.51
C PRO A 371 -35.52 13.54 -18.07
N ALA A 372 -35.75 14.57 -18.88
CA ALA A 372 -34.69 15.44 -19.37
C ALA A 372 -35.14 16.90 -19.34
N GLY A 373 -34.18 17.80 -19.15
CA GLY A 373 -34.43 19.24 -19.10
C GLY A 373 -33.16 20.03 -18.80
N SER A 374 -33.34 21.33 -18.61
CA SER A 374 -32.29 22.22 -18.13
C SER A 374 -32.86 23.28 -17.19
N TYR A 375 -32.03 23.71 -16.25
CA TYR A 375 -32.29 24.82 -15.35
C TYR A 375 -31.07 25.72 -15.35
N CYS A 376 -31.30 27.04 -15.45
CA CYS A 376 -30.24 28.02 -15.52
C CYS A 376 -30.51 29.18 -14.56
N VAL A 377 -29.45 29.71 -13.97
CA VAL A 377 -29.44 30.98 -13.26
C VAL A 377 -28.65 32.02 -14.05
N GLN A 378 -28.90 33.30 -13.75
CA GLN A 378 -28.15 34.41 -14.33
C GLN A 378 -26.95 34.71 -13.45
N ARG A 379 -25.78 34.87 -14.08
CA ARG A 379 -24.53 35.21 -13.40
C ARG A 379 -24.02 36.54 -13.93
N GLY A 380 -23.79 37.48 -13.02
CA GLY A 380 -23.43 38.86 -13.35
C GLY A 380 -21.95 39.17 -13.18
N HIS A 381 -21.22 38.30 -12.47
CA HIS A 381 -19.85 38.54 -12.04
C HIS A 381 -18.88 37.64 -12.76
N TYR A 382 -17.69 38.19 -13.06
CA TYR A 382 -16.58 37.43 -13.63
C TYR A 382 -16.32 36.14 -12.80
N PRO A 383 -16.15 34.94 -13.42
CA PRO A 383 -15.93 34.67 -14.85
C PRO A 383 -17.16 34.75 -15.77
N TRP A 384 -18.36 34.85 -15.21
CA TRP A 384 -19.59 34.98 -15.96
C TRP A 384 -19.89 36.43 -16.35
N GLY A 385 -20.65 36.63 -17.42
CA GLY A 385 -21.06 37.97 -17.85
C GLY A 385 -19.91 38.86 -18.36
N GLN A 386 -20.24 40.12 -18.65
CA GLN A 386 -19.27 41.11 -19.17
C GLN A 386 -18.72 41.97 -18.04
N GLN A 387 -17.41 42.27 -18.09
CA GLN A 387 -16.82 43.39 -17.35
C GLN A 387 -17.36 44.73 -17.83
#